data_AF-A0A061BDQ9-F1
#
_entry.id   AF-A0A061BDQ9-F1
#
_cell.length_a   1.000
_cell.length_b   1.000
_cell.length_c   1.000
_cell.angle_alpha   90.00
_cell.angle_beta   90.00
_cell.angle_gamma   90.00
#
_symmetry.space_group_name_H-M   'P 1'
#
loop_
_entity.id
_entity.type
_entity.pdbx_description
1 polymer ?
#
loop_
_entity_poly.entity_id
_entity_poly.type
_entity_poly.pdbx_seq_one_letter_code
_entity_poly.pdbx_strand_id
1 'polypeptide(L)'
;MGKARDIRRGNVCGDSKNDPPKEAASFKAQVIVMNHPGQIGNGYAPVLDCHTAHIACKFDTLLEKIDRRSGKSVEDLPKFIKSGDAAIVKMVPSKPMCVESFAEYPPLGRFAVRDMRQTVAVGVIKAVEKTDGKGGKVTKSAEKAAGKKK
;
A
#
# COMPACT_ATOMS: atom_id res chain seq x y z
N MET A 1 28.20 -8.21 -5.76
CA MET A 1 27.32 -9.35 -6.11
C MET A 1 26.20 -9.35 -5.10
N GLY A 2 25.04 -8.78 -5.43
CA GLY A 2 23.84 -8.91 -4.58
C GLY A 2 23.49 -10.39 -4.56
N LYS A 3 23.38 -11.01 -3.39
CA LYS A 3 23.03 -12.43 -3.32
C LYS A 3 21.55 -12.52 -3.70
N ALA A 4 21.11 -13.61 -4.34
CA ALA A 4 19.70 -13.86 -4.63
C ALA A 4 18.77 -13.82 -3.38
N ARG A 5 19.34 -13.71 -2.18
CA ARG A 5 18.65 -13.55 -0.89
C ARG A 5 18.24 -12.10 -0.56
N ASP A 6 18.75 -11.11 -1.29
CA ASP A 6 18.55 -9.68 -0.97
C ASP A 6 17.26 -9.09 -1.58
N ILE A 7 16.65 -9.78 -2.54
CA ILE A 7 15.40 -9.40 -3.22
C ILE A 7 14.36 -10.51 -3.00
N ARG A 8 13.10 -10.14 -2.79
CA ARG A 8 11.99 -11.06 -2.53
C ARG A 8 10.80 -10.73 -3.42
N ARG A 9 9.91 -11.72 -3.58
CA ARG A 9 8.60 -11.49 -4.18
C ARG A 9 7.88 -10.37 -3.42
N GLY A 10 7.31 -9.42 -4.16
CA GLY A 10 6.71 -8.21 -3.60
C GLY A 10 7.62 -6.98 -3.62
N ASN A 11 8.91 -7.11 -3.94
CA ASN A 11 9.74 -5.93 -4.23
C ASN A 11 9.42 -5.35 -5.61
N VAL A 12 9.51 -4.03 -5.71
CA VAL A 12 9.27 -3.26 -6.94
C VAL A 12 10.62 -2.75 -7.44
N CYS A 13 10.90 -2.98 -8.72
CA CYS A 13 12.11 -2.49 -9.39
C CYS A 13 11.74 -1.31 -10.28
N GLY A 14 12.53 -0.24 -10.23
CA GLY A 14 12.40 0.93 -11.09
C GLY A 14 13.77 1.51 -11.41
N ASP A 15 13.80 2.45 -12.36
CA ASP A 15 15.04 3.14 -12.73
C ASP A 15 15.45 4.12 -11.62
N SER A 16 16.69 4.00 -11.16
CA SER A 16 17.29 4.93 -10.20
C SER A 16 17.26 6.40 -10.61
N LYS A 17 17.14 6.70 -11.91
CA LYS A 17 17.16 8.07 -12.46
C LYS A 17 15.78 8.64 -12.76
N ASN A 18 14.73 7.82 -12.72
CA ASN A 18 13.38 8.21 -13.11
C ASN A 18 12.36 7.67 -12.10
N ASP A 19 12.04 8.51 -11.11
CA ASP A 19 11.17 8.20 -9.96
C ASP A 19 11.42 6.80 -9.36
N PRO A 20 12.54 6.60 -8.65
CA PRO A 20 12.83 5.31 -8.04
C PRO A 20 11.76 4.93 -7.01
N PRO A 21 11.28 3.67 -7.01
CA PRO A 21 10.28 3.20 -6.05
C PRO A 21 10.82 3.31 -4.62
N LYS A 22 9.97 3.77 -3.70
CA LYS A 22 10.30 3.94 -2.27
C LYS A 22 9.36 3.15 -1.39
N GLU A 23 9.84 2.80 -0.20
CA GLU A 23 9.02 2.18 0.82
C GLU A 23 7.95 3.15 1.32
N ALA A 24 6.71 2.68 1.46
CA ALA A 24 5.59 3.44 1.99
C ALA A 24 5.60 3.38 3.52
N ALA A 25 5.69 4.55 4.17
CA ALA A 25 5.50 4.69 5.62
C ALA A 25 4.03 4.51 5.99
N SER A 26 3.15 5.17 5.22
CA SER A 26 1.71 5.03 5.31
C SER A 26 1.07 5.33 3.95
N PHE A 27 -0.19 4.95 3.76
CA PHE A 27 -0.93 5.33 2.56
C PHE A 27 -2.40 5.54 2.87
N LYS A 28 -3.03 6.50 2.15
CA LYS A 28 -4.47 6.72 2.19
C LYS A 28 -5.10 5.97 1.03
N ALA A 29 -6.08 5.14 1.34
CA ALA A 29 -6.79 4.35 0.34
C ALA A 29 -8.30 4.48 0.49
N GLN A 30 -8.98 4.47 -0.65
CA GLN A 30 -10.41 4.24 -0.72
C GLN A 30 -10.65 2.73 -0.65
N VAL A 31 -11.36 2.28 0.37
CA VAL A 31 -11.68 0.87 0.63
C VAL A 31 -13.19 0.67 0.53
N ILE A 32 -13.62 -0.40 -0.14
CA ILE A 32 -15.02 -0.82 -0.22
C ILE A 32 -15.12 -2.19 0.43
N VAL A 33 -15.89 -2.28 1.51
CA VAL A 33 -16.12 -3.52 2.24
C VAL A 33 -17.15 -4.37 1.49
N MET A 34 -16.82 -5.63 1.26
CA MET A 34 -17.66 -6.55 0.50
C MET A 34 -18.41 -7.49 1.44
N ASN A 35 -17.79 -8.62 1.80
CA ASN A 35 -18.43 -9.72 2.53
C ASN A 35 -17.71 -9.97 3.87
N HIS A 36 -17.62 -8.93 4.71
CA HIS A 36 -17.07 -9.08 6.06
C HIS A 36 -18.20 -9.43 7.05
N PRO A 37 -18.08 -10.49 7.87
CA PRO A 37 -19.16 -10.94 8.77
C PRO A 37 -19.37 -10.02 9.98
N GLY A 38 -18.39 -9.19 10.30
CA GLY A 38 -18.44 -8.23 11.42
C GLY A 38 -18.21 -6.80 10.98
N GLN A 39 -17.69 -5.99 11.90
CA GLN A 39 -17.33 -4.60 11.68
C GLN A 39 -15.80 -4.45 11.62
N ILE A 40 -15.33 -3.51 10.80
CA ILE A 40 -13.91 -3.15 10.68
C ILE A 40 -13.71 -1.81 11.37
N GLY A 41 -12.86 -1.75 12.38
CA GLY A 41 -12.52 -0.53 13.11
C GLY A 41 -11.03 -0.20 13.03
N ASN A 42 -10.65 0.90 13.67
CA ASN A 42 -9.24 1.27 13.85
C ASN A 42 -8.49 0.13 14.56
N GLY A 43 -7.29 -0.19 14.07
CA GLY A 43 -6.46 -1.27 14.57
C GLY A 43 -6.64 -2.62 13.89
N TYR A 44 -7.67 -2.79 13.04
CA TYR A 44 -7.84 -4.00 12.24
C TYR A 44 -6.65 -4.22 11.31
N ALA A 45 -6.06 -5.42 11.28
CA ALA A 45 -4.80 -5.69 10.58
C ALA A 45 -4.87 -6.91 9.64
N PRO A 46 -5.67 -6.85 8.56
CA PRO A 46 -5.79 -7.93 7.58
C PRO A 46 -4.56 -8.00 6.67
N VAL A 47 -4.52 -9.03 5.83
CA VAL A 47 -3.50 -9.15 4.77
C VAL A 47 -3.95 -8.44 3.51
N LEU A 48 -3.07 -7.63 2.93
CA LEU A 48 -3.27 -6.99 1.64
C LEU A 48 -2.50 -7.73 0.56
N ASP A 49 -3.23 -8.08 -0.50
CA ASP A 49 -2.64 -8.42 -1.79
C ASP A 49 -2.63 -7.19 -2.66
N CYS A 50 -1.44 -6.61 -2.86
CA CYS A 50 -1.22 -5.55 -3.82
C CYS A 50 -0.16 -6.06 -4.79
N HIS A 51 -0.39 -5.97 -6.10
CA HIS A 51 0.50 -6.54 -7.12
C HIS A 51 0.92 -8.00 -6.83
N THR A 52 2.19 -8.16 -6.43
CA THR A 52 2.85 -9.41 -6.04
C THR A 52 3.18 -9.45 -4.55
N ALA A 53 2.95 -8.35 -3.81
CA ALA A 53 3.14 -8.26 -2.37
C ALA A 53 1.93 -8.84 -1.63
N HIS A 54 2.24 -9.54 -0.54
CA HIS A 54 1.28 -10.15 0.38
C HIS A 54 1.71 -9.77 1.80
N ILE A 55 1.20 -8.65 2.31
CA ILE A 55 1.68 -8.01 3.54
C ILE A 55 0.49 -7.62 4.41
N ALA A 56 0.58 -7.88 5.72
CA ALA A 56 -0.42 -7.39 6.67
C ALA A 56 -0.32 -5.88 6.81
N CYS A 57 -1.45 -5.17 6.70
CA CYS A 57 -1.50 -3.72 6.87
C CYS A 57 -2.55 -3.37 7.91
N LYS A 58 -2.17 -2.53 8.86
CA LYS A 58 -3.06 -2.01 9.89
C LYS A 58 -3.91 -0.89 9.31
N PHE A 59 -5.22 -0.97 9.52
CA PHE A 59 -6.17 0.13 9.38
C PHE A 59 -5.90 1.07 10.55
N ASP A 60 -5.01 2.04 10.36
CA ASP A 60 -4.55 2.93 11.43
C ASP A 60 -5.69 3.84 11.87
N THR A 61 -6.25 4.57 10.92
CA THR A 61 -7.37 5.49 11.14
C THR A 61 -8.35 5.41 9.98
N LEU A 62 -9.62 5.14 10.27
CA LEU A 62 -10.73 5.39 9.37
C LEU A 62 -10.94 6.91 9.31
N LEU A 63 -10.60 7.53 8.18
CA LEU A 63 -10.64 8.98 8.02
C LEU A 63 -12.05 9.47 7.73
N GLU A 64 -12.69 8.86 6.74
CA GLU A 64 -14.00 9.29 6.25
C GLU A 64 -14.77 8.08 5.76
N LYS A 65 -16.05 7.98 6.08
CA LYS A 65 -16.99 7.14 5.35
C LYS A 65 -17.47 7.91 4.13
N ILE A 66 -17.48 7.28 2.97
CA ILE A 66 -17.86 7.92 1.71
C ILE A 66 -18.97 7.15 1.02
N ASP A 67 -19.73 7.85 0.19
CA ASP A 67 -20.64 7.19 -0.75
C ASP A 67 -19.84 6.51 -1.87
N ARG A 68 -20.13 5.22 -2.12
CA ARG A 68 -19.37 4.41 -3.08
C ARG A 68 -19.47 4.92 -4.53
N ARG A 69 -20.57 5.60 -4.90
CA ARG A 69 -20.81 6.06 -6.28
C ARG A 69 -20.27 7.47 -6.51
N SER A 70 -20.58 8.39 -5.62
CA SER A 70 -20.24 9.81 -5.75
C SER A 70 -18.89 10.17 -5.12
N GLY A 71 -18.37 9.35 -4.21
CA GLY A 71 -17.12 9.61 -3.49
C GLY A 71 -17.19 10.73 -2.46
N LYS A 72 -18.40 11.26 -2.17
CA LYS A 72 -18.59 12.32 -1.18
C LYS A 72 -18.51 11.77 0.25
N SER A 73 -17.90 12.53 1.16
CA SER A 73 -17.91 12.20 2.60
C SER A 73 -19.35 12.20 3.12
N VAL A 74 -19.65 11.18 3.91
CA VAL A 74 -20.93 10.96 4.58
C VAL A 74 -20.75 11.10 6.09
N GLU A 75 -19.63 10.65 6.62
CA GLU A 75 -19.32 10.68 8.06
C GLU A 75 -17.80 10.80 8.24
N ASP A 76 -17.36 11.79 9.01
CA ASP A 76 -15.95 11.98 9.34
C ASP A 76 -15.58 11.15 10.57
N LEU A 77 -14.42 10.50 10.52
CA LEU A 77 -13.87 9.64 11.59
C LEU A 77 -14.87 8.59 12.12
N PRO A 78 -15.42 7.72 11.24
CA PRO A 78 -16.36 6.69 11.68
C PRO A 78 -15.68 5.71 12.64
N LYS A 79 -16.40 5.26 13.68
CA LYS A 79 -15.87 4.27 14.64
C LYS A 79 -15.61 2.91 14.00
N PHE A 80 -16.44 2.53 13.03
CA PHE A 80 -16.33 1.29 12.28
C PHE A 80 -17.01 1.39 10.92
N ILE A 81 -16.62 0.51 9.98
CA ILE A 81 -17.25 0.30 8.69
C ILE A 81 -17.70 -1.16 8.56
N LYS A 82 -18.79 -1.40 7.82
CA LYS A 82 -19.35 -2.75 7.60
C LYS A 82 -19.54 -3.05 6.12
N SER A 83 -19.91 -4.29 5.81
CA SER A 83 -20.22 -4.73 4.45
C SER A 83 -21.15 -3.77 3.71
N GLY A 84 -20.74 -3.36 2.51
CA GLY A 84 -21.41 -2.37 1.67
C GLY A 84 -20.89 -0.94 1.82
N ASP A 85 -20.22 -0.62 2.92
CA ASP A 85 -19.66 0.72 3.15
C ASP A 85 -18.40 0.95 2.32
N ALA A 86 -18.19 2.21 1.94
CA ALA A 86 -16.92 2.70 1.41
C ALA A 86 -16.32 3.72 2.38
N ALA A 87 -14.99 3.75 2.49
CA ALA A 87 -14.29 4.67 3.37
C ALA A 87 -12.90 5.04 2.83
N ILE A 88 -12.43 6.22 3.20
CA ILE A 88 -11.02 6.60 3.11
C ILE A 88 -10.34 6.16 4.40
N VAL A 89 -9.29 5.36 4.26
CA VAL A 89 -8.56 4.77 5.39
C VAL A 89 -7.09 5.10 5.27
N LYS A 90 -6.49 5.54 6.38
CA LYS A 90 -5.03 5.56 6.53
C LYS A 90 -4.56 4.18 6.93
N MET A 91 -3.67 3.61 6.12
CA MET A 91 -3.15 2.26 6.32
C MET A 91 -1.65 2.30 6.54
N VAL A 92 -1.15 1.41 7.41
CA VAL A 92 0.26 1.28 7.74
C VAL A 92 0.70 -0.17 7.52
N PRO A 93 1.64 -0.43 6.59
CA PRO A 93 2.23 -1.76 6.41
C PRO A 93 2.94 -2.27 7.68
N SER A 94 2.78 -3.55 8.01
CA SER A 94 3.53 -4.21 9.11
C SER A 94 4.96 -4.57 8.75
N LYS A 95 5.27 -4.60 7.44
CA LYS A 95 6.59 -4.90 6.87
C LYS A 95 6.86 -3.92 5.73
N PRO A 96 8.15 -3.69 5.39
CA PRO A 96 8.51 -2.85 4.25
C PRO A 96 7.75 -3.23 2.99
N MET A 97 7.02 -2.27 2.45
CA MET A 97 6.14 -2.42 1.30
C MET A 97 6.31 -1.22 0.38
N CYS A 98 6.34 -1.46 -0.93
CA CYS A 98 6.31 -0.41 -1.94
C CYS A 98 4.93 -0.42 -2.58
N VAL A 99 4.23 0.69 -2.52
CA VAL A 99 2.94 0.92 -3.19
C VAL A 99 2.92 2.32 -3.75
N GLU A 100 2.07 2.55 -4.73
CA GLU A 100 1.97 3.83 -5.41
C GLU A 100 0.52 4.29 -5.50
N SER A 101 0.32 5.58 -5.77
CA SER A 101 -1.03 6.09 -6.03
C SER A 101 -1.59 5.42 -7.29
N PHE A 102 -2.89 5.11 -7.27
CA PHE A 102 -3.54 4.52 -8.44
C PHE A 102 -3.54 5.45 -9.66
N ALA A 103 -3.52 6.77 -9.43
CA ALA A 103 -3.49 7.76 -10.49
C ALA A 103 -2.16 7.74 -11.26
N GLU A 104 -1.04 7.54 -10.57
CA GLU A 104 0.30 7.53 -11.18
C GLU A 104 0.66 6.13 -11.70
N TYR A 105 0.48 5.10 -10.88
CA TYR A 105 0.84 3.72 -11.22
C TYR A 105 -0.34 2.76 -10.92
N PRO A 106 -1.34 2.68 -11.82
CA PRO A 106 -2.54 1.85 -11.64
C PRO A 106 -2.29 0.40 -11.19
N PRO A 107 -1.27 -0.33 -11.70
CA PRO A 107 -0.98 -1.71 -11.28
C PRO A 107 -0.49 -1.85 -9.83
N LEU A 108 0.06 -0.78 -9.25
CA LEU A 108 0.60 -0.75 -7.88
C LEU A 108 -0.35 -0.07 -6.88
N GLY A 109 -1.44 0.53 -7.37
CA GLY A 109 -2.42 1.25 -6.57
C GLY A 109 -3.71 0.49 -6.27
N ARG A 110 -3.90 -0.74 -6.78
CA ARG A 110 -5.06 -1.59 -6.47
C ARG A 110 -4.67 -2.72 -5.53
N PHE A 111 -5.52 -2.99 -4.55
CA PHE A 111 -5.29 -4.09 -3.63
C PHE A 111 -6.59 -4.79 -3.21
N ALA A 112 -6.45 -6.06 -2.86
CA ALA A 112 -7.48 -6.84 -2.19
C ALA A 112 -7.13 -6.98 -0.71
N VAL A 113 -8.12 -6.82 0.15
CA VAL A 113 -8.01 -7.06 1.58
C VAL A 113 -8.54 -8.46 1.85
N ARG A 114 -7.69 -9.32 2.39
CA ARG A 114 -8.05 -10.69 2.77
C ARG A 114 -8.00 -10.90 4.27
N ASP A 115 -9.02 -11.58 4.75
CA ASP A 115 -9.09 -12.12 6.10
C ASP A 115 -9.84 -13.44 6.07
N MET A 116 -9.55 -14.36 7.00
CA MET A 116 -10.19 -15.68 7.09
C MET A 116 -10.28 -16.45 5.75
N ARG A 117 -9.26 -16.32 4.88
CA ARG A 117 -9.19 -16.90 3.52
C ARG A 117 -10.23 -16.39 2.53
N GLN A 118 -10.92 -15.29 2.83
CA GLN A 118 -11.86 -14.63 1.95
C GLN A 118 -11.43 -13.18 1.65
N THR A 119 -11.87 -12.66 0.51
CA THR A 119 -11.70 -11.23 0.20
C THR A 119 -12.80 -10.45 0.90
N VAL A 120 -12.44 -9.67 1.92
CA VAL A 120 -13.37 -8.92 2.76
C VAL A 120 -13.58 -7.49 2.29
N ALA A 121 -12.59 -6.92 1.59
CA ALA A 121 -12.68 -5.60 0.99
C ALA A 121 -11.76 -5.49 -0.24
N VAL A 122 -12.00 -4.48 -1.07
CA VAL A 122 -11.10 -4.08 -2.16
C VAL A 122 -10.79 -2.61 -2.02
N GLY A 123 -9.61 -2.19 -2.45
CA GLY A 123 -9.20 -0.80 -2.29
C GLY A 123 -8.33 -0.26 -3.42
N VAL A 124 -8.32 1.07 -3.47
CA VAL A 124 -7.56 1.87 -4.42
C VAL A 124 -6.80 2.95 -3.65
N ILE A 125 -5.49 2.99 -3.82
CA ILE A 125 -4.60 3.93 -3.15
C ILE A 125 -4.75 5.32 -3.77
N LYS A 126 -5.01 6.31 -2.93
CA LYS A 126 -5.18 7.72 -3.33
C LYS A 126 -3.90 8.52 -3.14
N ALA A 127 -3.19 8.26 -2.05
CA ALA A 127 -1.94 8.95 -1.72
C ALA A 127 -1.03 8.02 -0.91
N VAL A 128 0.28 8.16 -1.09
CA VAL A 128 1.30 7.39 -0.38
C VAL A 128 2.26 8.35 0.30
N GLU A 129 2.50 8.14 1.58
CA GLU A 129 3.59 8.77 2.32
C GLU A 129 4.82 7.89 2.16
N LYS A 130 5.72 8.27 1.26
CA LYS A 130 6.98 7.56 1.02
C LYS A 130 7.95 7.86 2.17
N THR A 131 8.66 6.84 2.65
CA THR A 131 9.78 7.03 3.57
C THR A 131 10.91 7.78 2.87
N ASP A 132 11.65 8.62 3.60
CA ASP A 132 12.79 9.36 3.06
C ASP A 132 13.97 8.47 2.65
N GLY A 133 13.93 7.18 2.99
CA GLY A 133 14.89 6.17 2.56
C GLY A 133 16.29 6.38 3.16
N LYS A 134 16.79 5.40 3.91
CA LYS A 134 18.24 5.29 4.11
C LYS A 134 18.83 4.82 2.78
N GLY A 135 19.64 5.66 2.13
CA GLY A 135 20.24 5.39 0.82
C GLY A 135 20.63 3.91 0.65
N GLY A 136 19.96 3.24 -0.28
CA GLY A 136 20.10 1.80 -0.48
C GLY A 136 21.54 1.42 -0.82
N LYS A 137 21.93 0.19 -0.48
CA LYS A 137 23.28 -0.31 -0.77
C LYS A 137 23.53 -0.34 -2.28
N VAL A 138 24.36 0.57 -2.78
CA VAL A 138 24.73 0.64 -4.19
C VAL A 138 25.70 -0.51 -4.53
N THR A 139 25.44 -1.22 -5.63
CA THR A 139 26.35 -2.28 -6.08
C THR A 139 27.52 -1.67 -6.86
N LYS A 140 28.70 -2.32 -6.81
CA LYS A 140 29.89 -1.89 -7.58
C LYS A 140 29.62 -1.70 -9.08
N SER A 141 28.71 -2.47 -9.66
CA SER A 141 28.32 -2.34 -11.07
C SER A 141 27.50 -1.07 -11.31
N ALA A 142 26.61 -0.72 -10.38
CA ALA A 142 25.84 0.52 -10.43
C ALA A 142 26.73 1.76 -10.26
N GLU A 143 27.75 1.69 -9.38
CA GLU A 143 28.76 2.76 -9.24
C GLU A 143 29.53 3.00 -10.55
N LYS A 144 29.93 1.92 -11.25
CA LYS A 144 30.61 2.00 -12.54
C LYS A 144 29.71 2.60 -13.64
N ALA A 145 28.44 2.22 -13.68
CA ALA A 145 27.47 2.74 -14.65
C ALA A 145 27.10 4.22 -14.40
N ALA A 146 27.27 4.71 -13.17
CA ALA A 146 27.03 6.12 -12.82
C ALA A 146 28.20 7.06 -13.16
N GLY A 147 29.25 6.59 -13.83
CA GLY A 147 30.33 7.44 -14.34
C GLY A 147 31.41 7.83 -13.32
N LYS A 148 31.46 7.21 -12.14
CA LYS A 148 32.66 7.26 -11.29
C LYS A 148 33.74 6.35 -11.90
N LYS A 149 34.39 6.84 -12.95
CA LYS A 149 35.71 6.35 -13.38
C LYS A 149 36.65 6.44 -12.18
N LYS A 150 37.25 5.32 -11.81
CA LYS A 150 38.60 5.34 -11.27
C LYS A 150 39.54 5.36 -12.45
#